data_AF-Q10187-F1
#
_entry.id   AF-Q10187-F1
#
_cell.length_a   1.000
_cell.length_b   1.000
_cell.length_c   1.000
_cell.angle_alpha   90.00
_cell.angle_beta   90.00
_cell.angle_gamma   90.00
#
_symmetry.space_group_name_H-M   'P 1'
#
loop_
_entity.id
_entity.type
_entity.pdbx_description
1 polymer ?
#
loop_
_entity_poly.entity_id
_entity_poly.type
_entity_poly.pdbx_seq_one_letter_code
_entity_poly.pdbx_strand_id
1 'polypeptide(L)'
;MEDLDTKIKTLKNMGVSESDAKDSLERCGYDVESAAEFIFSGQLEKSRLVPIMSSTSIASSLPSYQDTFFLPSPRKRRRLPGRIGTVLKPSALFPAIAPFLFVVFEIPVALNTFVHATCKGLLFAEDNASFHRPFTDVSAHLSSSSLSKYNHHSNHRLASPGWWYGEDSCISQSLDPRSVMQVQTIRAFEFLFSSHRLYLDTVHITAALSQVLAGLGNTNTSMSDGDCIAAFLSSYFSPPNAEFDSTFCSTLSSLTNSEKPTYIFNFKPNSTPDLRLSIESCLDLLLHPPSSAQKNWSWIKHVGKVFCCSLPGNNASGTPRFLLTPKIDLSKCIIENRDEMLRRYQLETVYRKTLLEWEDLYKRLTGVTLTDKDIGELLTDGQQFLEKRNPALSSHLQLLKETLQTKISTLISNTNATQHKLSTLYRGMQNKCTRRLLAVIIEPSIIYICLKNSAVQSNRNVSPSANHNEQWYLVRFTTSATISQDSPPCIVEPVTFEEVDLEFEKHISYHNRLLIYVDDDCEASTRTVIPTSVKNFIAEDNEYFDDELAGIIHSPTVSTRSSRSSDVSEYDLEDQGGLQLTVPHINTDVQCHRSRNSACEFPESMHVEHSG
;
A
#
# COMPACT_ATOMS: atom_id res chain seq x y z
N MET A 1 -7.74 -20.94 47.02
CA MET A 1 -7.24 -21.05 45.64
C MET A 1 -8.48 -21.26 44.79
N GLU A 2 -8.96 -20.21 44.11
CA GLU A 2 -10.14 -20.36 43.25
C GLU A 2 -9.84 -21.32 42.10
N ASP A 3 -10.84 -22.14 41.76
CA ASP A 3 -10.79 -23.10 40.67
C ASP A 3 -10.58 -22.39 39.33
N LEU A 4 -9.77 -22.98 38.44
CA LEU A 4 -9.40 -22.40 37.14
C LEU A 4 -10.64 -22.10 36.29
N ASP A 5 -11.65 -22.97 36.36
CA ASP A 5 -12.92 -22.79 35.66
C ASP A 5 -13.67 -21.54 36.15
N THR A 6 -13.55 -21.19 37.44
CA THR A 6 -14.16 -19.98 37.98
C THR A 6 -13.46 -18.73 37.44
N LYS A 7 -12.13 -18.75 37.34
CA LYS A 7 -11.33 -17.64 36.80
C LYS A 7 -11.58 -17.39 35.32
N ILE A 8 -11.62 -18.45 34.51
CA ILE A 8 -11.97 -18.37 33.08
C ILE A 8 -13.39 -17.84 32.92
N LYS A 9 -14.36 -18.31 33.72
CA LYS A 9 -15.74 -17.83 33.69
C LYS A 9 -15.83 -16.33 34.02
N THR A 10 -15.04 -15.84 34.96
CA THR A 10 -14.98 -14.40 35.28
C THR A 10 -14.51 -13.57 34.10
N LEU A 11 -13.43 -13.95 33.43
CA LEU A 11 -12.95 -13.23 32.23
C LEU A 11 -13.95 -13.33 31.06
N LYS A 12 -14.58 -14.49 30.86
CA LYS A 12 -15.63 -14.65 29.85
C LYS A 12 -16.83 -13.75 30.12
N ASN A 13 -17.22 -13.55 31.38
CA ASN A 13 -18.27 -12.62 31.76
C ASN A 13 -17.91 -11.15 31.47
N MET A 14 -16.62 -10.82 31.34
CA MET A 14 -16.14 -9.50 30.89
C MET A 14 -16.07 -9.37 29.36
N GLY A 15 -16.50 -10.38 28.60
CA GLY A 15 -16.50 -10.38 27.14
C GLY A 15 -15.23 -10.93 26.48
N VAL A 16 -14.31 -11.51 27.26
CA VAL A 16 -13.06 -12.11 26.76
C VAL A 16 -13.34 -13.52 26.18
N SER A 17 -12.73 -13.85 25.05
CA SER A 17 -12.82 -15.20 24.48
C SER A 17 -12.17 -16.24 25.40
N GLU A 18 -12.61 -17.50 25.33
CA GLU A 18 -12.04 -18.55 26.20
C GLU A 18 -10.55 -18.82 25.92
N SER A 19 -10.11 -18.67 24.66
CA SER A 19 -8.70 -18.80 24.30
C SER A 19 -7.85 -17.68 24.91
N ASP A 20 -8.34 -16.45 24.86
CA ASP A 20 -7.61 -15.28 25.37
C ASP A 20 -7.58 -15.28 26.90
N ALA A 21 -8.65 -15.74 27.54
CA ALA A 21 -8.70 -15.93 28.98
C ALA A 21 -7.66 -16.95 29.47
N LYS A 22 -7.50 -18.08 28.77
CA LYS A 22 -6.50 -19.11 29.11
C LYS A 22 -5.07 -18.60 28.94
N ASP A 23 -4.76 -18.02 27.78
CA ASP A 23 -3.43 -17.46 27.45
C ASP A 23 -3.03 -16.34 28.45
N SER A 24 -3.97 -15.46 28.79
CA SER A 24 -3.71 -14.36 29.73
C SER A 24 -3.58 -14.83 31.17
N LEU A 25 -4.39 -15.80 31.62
CA LEU A 25 -4.25 -16.38 32.95
C LEU A 25 -2.90 -17.10 33.09
N GLU A 26 -2.47 -17.85 32.08
CA GLU A 26 -1.19 -18.55 32.12
C GLU A 26 -0.01 -17.57 32.24
N ARG A 27 -0.04 -16.46 31.48
CA ARG A 27 1.01 -15.42 31.52
C ARG A 27 1.00 -14.61 32.81
N CYS A 28 -0.16 -14.38 33.40
CA CYS A 28 -0.34 -13.56 34.60
C CYS A 28 -0.36 -14.39 35.89
N GLY A 29 0.21 -15.60 35.90
CA GLY A 29 0.33 -16.42 37.11
C GLY A 29 -1.02 -16.86 37.69
N TYR A 30 -2.02 -17.03 36.83
CA TYR A 30 -3.42 -17.33 37.13
C TYR A 30 -4.11 -16.27 38.01
N ASP A 31 -3.66 -15.03 38.00
CA ASP A 31 -4.35 -13.92 38.63
C ASP A 31 -5.37 -13.27 37.68
N VAL A 32 -6.62 -13.09 38.14
CA VAL A 32 -7.72 -12.61 37.29
C VAL A 32 -7.59 -11.10 37.00
N GLU A 33 -7.18 -10.33 38.00
CA GLU A 33 -7.04 -8.87 37.88
C GLU A 33 -5.91 -8.52 36.91
N SER A 34 -4.75 -9.16 37.09
CA SER A 34 -3.61 -9.03 36.19
C SER A 34 -3.92 -9.52 34.77
N ALA A 35 -4.65 -10.63 34.61
CA ALA A 35 -5.05 -11.13 33.29
C ALA A 35 -6.01 -10.17 32.58
N ALA A 36 -6.99 -9.60 33.30
CA ALA A 36 -7.89 -8.59 32.74
C ALA A 36 -7.11 -7.34 32.31
N GLU A 37 -6.19 -6.84 33.14
CA GLU A 37 -5.33 -5.70 32.78
C GLU A 37 -4.45 -6.03 31.56
N PHE A 38 -3.86 -7.22 31.49
CA PHE A 38 -3.05 -7.67 30.35
C PHE A 38 -3.85 -7.71 29.03
N ILE A 39 -5.12 -8.10 29.09
CA ILE A 39 -6.02 -8.11 27.92
C ILE A 39 -6.42 -6.68 27.54
N PHE A 40 -6.98 -5.92 28.48
CA PHE A 40 -7.56 -4.60 28.19
C PHE A 40 -6.52 -3.51 27.93
N SER A 41 -5.26 -3.70 28.36
CA SER A 41 -4.13 -2.84 27.97
C SER A 41 -3.57 -3.15 26.57
N GLY A 42 -4.14 -4.16 25.88
CA GLY A 42 -3.66 -4.65 24.58
C GLY A 42 -2.33 -5.38 24.67
N GLN A 43 -1.85 -5.76 25.87
CA GLN A 43 -0.60 -6.51 26.00
C GLN A 43 -0.70 -7.92 25.44
N LEU A 44 -1.88 -8.56 25.51
CA LEU A 44 -2.09 -9.86 24.86
C LEU A 44 -1.85 -9.78 23.35
N GLU A 45 -2.46 -8.81 22.68
CA GLU A 45 -2.29 -8.56 21.25
C GLU A 45 -0.83 -8.21 20.93
N LYS A 46 -0.22 -7.30 21.69
CA LYS A 46 1.22 -6.98 21.56
C LYS A 46 2.06 -8.24 21.71
N SER A 47 1.81 -9.07 22.70
CA SER A 47 2.61 -10.26 23.00
C SER A 47 2.45 -11.38 21.97
N ARG A 48 1.33 -11.42 21.24
CA ARG A 48 1.13 -12.28 20.07
C ARG A 48 1.82 -11.72 18.83
N LEU A 49 2.02 -10.41 18.79
CA LEU A 49 2.64 -9.68 17.70
C LEU A 49 4.15 -9.49 17.86
N VAL A 50 4.73 -9.66 19.05
CA VAL A 50 6.20 -9.63 19.26
C VAL A 50 6.80 -10.96 18.80
N PRO A 51 7.59 -10.99 17.71
CA PRO A 51 8.48 -12.11 17.46
C PRO A 51 9.55 -12.06 18.54
N ILE A 52 9.67 -13.16 19.28
CA ILE A 52 10.69 -13.48 20.29
C ILE A 52 12.01 -12.76 19.96
N MET A 53 12.22 -11.57 20.55
CA MET A 53 13.48 -10.86 20.52
C MET A 53 14.39 -11.49 21.58
N SER A 54 15.01 -12.60 21.21
CA SER A 54 16.16 -13.15 21.91
C SER A 54 17.19 -13.58 20.89
N SER A 55 18.08 -12.65 20.57
CA SER A 55 19.47 -12.90 20.14
C SER A 55 19.66 -14.00 19.07
N THR A 56 19.15 -13.77 17.88
CA THR A 56 19.62 -14.44 16.65
C THR A 56 19.60 -13.44 15.51
N SER A 57 20.61 -13.53 14.65
CA SER A 57 20.88 -12.65 13.51
C SER A 57 19.63 -12.24 12.74
N ILE A 58 19.59 -10.98 12.30
CA ILE A 58 18.61 -10.33 11.41
C ILE A 58 18.24 -11.27 10.25
N ALA A 59 17.30 -12.16 10.53
CA ALA A 59 16.55 -12.96 9.59
C ALA A 59 15.17 -12.33 9.63
N SER A 60 14.77 -11.79 8.49
CA SER A 60 13.46 -11.26 8.17
C SER A 60 12.34 -11.81 9.08
N SER A 61 11.70 -10.94 9.86
CA SER A 61 10.34 -11.18 10.39
C SER A 61 9.28 -11.07 9.29
N LEU A 62 9.62 -11.47 8.06
CA LEU A 62 8.65 -11.79 7.04
C LEU A 62 8.04 -13.13 7.45
N PRO A 63 6.72 -13.33 7.31
CA PRO A 63 6.20 -14.69 7.30
C PRO A 63 7.06 -15.45 6.31
N SER A 64 7.65 -16.58 6.72
CA SER A 64 8.43 -17.38 5.81
C SER A 64 7.54 -17.72 4.63
N TYR A 65 7.74 -17.08 3.49
CA TYR A 65 7.15 -17.45 2.21
C TYR A 65 7.78 -18.77 1.69
N GLN A 66 8.30 -19.60 2.60
CA GLN A 66 8.95 -20.88 2.36
C GLN A 66 7.89 -21.99 2.43
N ASP A 67 7.65 -22.60 1.26
CA ASP A 67 7.29 -24.01 1.03
C ASP A 67 5.95 -24.60 1.48
N THR A 68 5.00 -23.83 2.04
CA THR A 68 3.60 -24.32 2.15
C THR A 68 2.73 -24.02 0.92
N PHE A 69 3.26 -23.44 -0.15
CA PHE A 69 2.47 -23.00 -1.31
C PHE A 69 2.03 -24.11 -2.28
N PHE A 70 2.58 -25.33 -2.18
CA PHE A 70 2.05 -26.50 -2.89
C PHE A 70 0.79 -27.11 -2.23
N LEU A 71 0.32 -26.55 -1.10
CA LEU A 71 -0.80 -27.11 -0.34
C LEU A 71 -2.22 -26.78 -0.81
N PRO A 72 -2.49 -25.83 -1.72
CA PRO A 72 -3.74 -25.87 -2.47
C PRO A 72 -3.55 -26.79 -3.69
N SER A 73 -4.42 -27.79 -3.79
CA SER A 73 -4.56 -28.60 -5.01
C SER A 73 -4.63 -27.71 -6.26
N PRO A 74 -4.19 -28.17 -7.44
CA PRO A 74 -4.24 -27.39 -8.69
C PRO A 74 -5.59 -26.70 -8.92
N ARG A 75 -6.69 -27.37 -8.52
CA ARG A 75 -8.06 -26.82 -8.55
C ARG A 75 -8.24 -25.52 -7.77
N LYS A 76 -7.62 -25.38 -6.60
CA LYS A 76 -7.66 -24.14 -5.78
C LYS A 76 -6.75 -23.04 -6.31
N ARG A 77 -5.81 -23.40 -7.19
CA ARG A 77 -4.93 -22.46 -7.90
C ARG A 77 -5.49 -22.05 -9.25
N ARG A 78 -6.74 -22.41 -9.58
CA ARG A 78 -7.37 -21.99 -10.83
C ARG A 78 -7.79 -20.52 -10.75
N ARG A 79 -7.64 -19.79 -11.85
CA ARG A 79 -8.14 -18.43 -12.06
C ARG A 79 -9.58 -18.28 -11.54
N LEU A 80 -9.82 -17.24 -10.75
CA LEU A 80 -11.15 -16.91 -10.25
C LEU A 80 -12.05 -16.43 -11.41
N PRO A 81 -13.34 -16.74 -11.37
CA PRO A 81 -14.28 -16.16 -12.32
C PRO A 81 -14.42 -14.65 -12.05
N GLY A 82 -14.35 -13.83 -13.10
CA GLY A 82 -14.59 -12.39 -13.01
C GLY A 82 -13.47 -11.55 -13.62
N ARG A 83 -13.52 -10.25 -13.35
CA ARG A 83 -12.55 -9.27 -13.89
C ARG A 83 -11.16 -9.47 -13.29
N ILE A 84 -11.08 -9.54 -11.96
CA ILE A 84 -9.85 -9.88 -11.24
C ILE A 84 -9.85 -11.40 -11.06
N GLY A 85 -9.40 -12.12 -12.09
CA GLY A 85 -9.29 -13.57 -12.04
C GLY A 85 -7.95 -14.07 -11.50
N THR A 86 -6.91 -13.25 -11.65
CA THR A 86 -5.53 -13.61 -11.32
C THR A 86 -4.84 -12.44 -10.63
N VAL A 87 -3.82 -12.76 -9.83
CA VAL A 87 -3.13 -11.81 -8.97
C VAL A 87 -1.62 -12.04 -8.99
N LEU A 88 -0.84 -11.06 -8.51
CA LEU A 88 0.61 -11.20 -8.33
C LEU A 88 0.92 -11.40 -6.85
N LYS A 89 1.59 -12.49 -6.50
CA LYS A 89 1.97 -12.80 -5.12
C LYS A 89 3.15 -11.91 -4.69
N PRO A 90 3.06 -11.20 -3.56
CA PRO A 90 4.18 -10.46 -2.97
C PRO A 90 5.38 -11.36 -2.70
N SER A 91 6.56 -10.97 -3.17
CA SER A 91 7.82 -11.64 -2.82
C SER A 91 8.30 -11.21 -1.44
N ALA A 92 9.11 -12.04 -0.80
CA ALA A 92 9.77 -11.69 0.47
C ALA A 92 10.73 -10.48 0.32
N LEU A 93 11.44 -10.36 -0.81
CA LEU A 93 12.48 -9.33 -0.97
C LEU A 93 11.92 -7.91 -1.08
N PHE A 94 10.95 -7.71 -1.96
CA PHE A 94 10.29 -6.42 -2.20
C PHE A 94 8.78 -6.64 -2.31
N PRO A 95 8.06 -6.81 -1.19
CA PRO A 95 6.67 -7.22 -1.20
C PRO A 95 5.74 -6.20 -1.88
N ALA A 96 6.09 -4.91 -1.85
CA ALA A 96 5.30 -3.83 -2.46
C ALA A 96 5.28 -3.83 -4.01
N ILE A 97 6.19 -4.55 -4.68
CA ILE A 97 6.27 -4.55 -6.16
C ILE A 97 5.09 -5.28 -6.79
N ALA A 98 4.70 -6.44 -6.24
CA ALA A 98 3.57 -7.22 -6.75
C ALA A 98 2.23 -6.45 -6.73
N PRO A 99 1.78 -5.88 -5.59
CA PRO A 99 0.52 -5.12 -5.55
C PRO A 99 0.59 -3.87 -6.42
N PHE A 100 1.75 -3.22 -6.53
CA PHE A 100 1.93 -2.08 -7.43
C PHE A 100 1.76 -2.47 -8.91
N LEU A 101 2.44 -3.52 -9.38
CA LEU A 101 2.32 -4.01 -10.75
C LEU A 101 0.91 -4.49 -11.08
N PHE A 102 0.23 -5.11 -10.11
CA PHE A 102 -1.16 -5.49 -10.23
C PHE A 102 -2.07 -4.27 -10.47
N VAL A 103 -1.86 -3.15 -9.76
CA VAL A 103 -2.60 -1.91 -10.00
C VAL A 103 -2.24 -1.29 -11.37
N VAL A 104 -0.95 -1.27 -11.73
CA VAL A 104 -0.47 -0.75 -13.03
C VAL A 104 -1.15 -1.46 -14.20
N PHE A 105 -1.36 -2.77 -14.11
CA PHE A 105 -2.06 -3.55 -15.13
C PHE A 105 -3.48 -3.05 -15.43
N GLU A 106 -4.18 -2.54 -14.41
CA GLU A 106 -5.53 -1.99 -14.55
C GLU A 106 -5.55 -0.52 -15.00
N ILE A 107 -4.38 0.10 -15.20
CA ILE A 107 -4.24 1.45 -15.76
C ILE A 107 -3.79 1.32 -17.22
N PRO A 108 -4.68 1.48 -18.22
CA PRO A 108 -4.33 1.23 -19.62
C PRO A 108 -3.14 2.03 -20.11
N VAL A 109 -3.03 3.32 -19.77
CA VAL A 109 -1.90 4.17 -20.17
C VAL A 109 -0.59 3.70 -19.56
N ALA A 110 -0.61 3.27 -18.29
CA ALA A 110 0.56 2.80 -17.57
C ALA A 110 1.05 1.46 -18.15
N LEU A 111 0.13 0.50 -18.33
CA LEU A 111 0.39 -0.77 -18.98
C LEU A 111 0.98 -0.57 -20.38
N ASN A 112 0.35 0.28 -21.19
CA ASN A 112 0.78 0.58 -22.55
C ASN A 112 2.20 1.17 -22.57
N THR A 113 2.49 2.13 -21.68
CA THR A 113 3.83 2.71 -21.56
C THR A 113 4.87 1.67 -21.17
N PHE A 114 4.58 0.78 -20.21
CA PHE A 114 5.49 -0.33 -19.85
C PHE A 114 5.77 -1.25 -21.05
N VAL A 115 4.71 -1.72 -21.73
CA VAL A 115 4.84 -2.66 -22.87
C VAL A 115 5.57 -1.98 -24.03
N HIS A 116 5.11 -0.82 -24.46
CA HIS A 116 5.66 -0.11 -25.61
C HIS A 116 7.12 0.32 -25.41
N ALA A 117 7.45 0.89 -24.25
CA ALA A 117 8.81 1.32 -23.95
C ALA A 117 9.78 0.13 -23.88
N THR A 118 9.31 -1.00 -23.34
CA THR A 118 10.11 -2.23 -23.26
C THR A 118 10.30 -2.89 -24.63
N CYS A 119 9.25 -2.97 -25.46
CA CYS A 119 9.33 -3.50 -26.83
C CYS A 119 10.21 -2.65 -27.76
N LYS A 120 10.36 -1.35 -27.48
CA LYS A 120 11.31 -0.48 -28.21
C LYS A 120 12.76 -0.71 -27.78
N GLY A 121 13.00 -1.04 -26.52
CA GLY A 121 14.34 -1.22 -25.95
C GLY A 121 14.93 -2.61 -26.16
N LEU A 122 14.08 -3.65 -26.14
CA LEU A 122 14.49 -5.04 -26.36
C LEU A 122 14.31 -5.41 -27.83
N LEU A 123 15.35 -6.00 -28.43
CA LEU A 123 15.27 -6.74 -29.69
C LEU A 123 14.37 -7.97 -29.48
N PHE A 124 13.05 -7.81 -29.37
CA PHE A 124 12.09 -8.86 -29.72
C PHE A 124 12.04 -9.03 -31.25
N ALA A 125 13.21 -8.98 -31.90
CA ALA A 125 13.39 -9.21 -33.32
C ALA A 125 13.44 -10.72 -33.59
N GLU A 126 12.32 -11.38 -33.32
CA GLU A 126 11.87 -12.60 -33.99
C GLU A 126 10.72 -12.08 -34.88
N ASP A 127 10.81 -11.93 -36.20
CA ASP A 127 11.27 -12.84 -37.23
C ASP A 127 11.90 -12.02 -38.39
N ASN A 128 13.19 -12.22 -38.68
CA ASN A 128 13.82 -12.01 -39.99
C ASN A 128 15.32 -12.30 -39.93
N ALA A 129 15.73 -13.53 -39.58
CA ALA A 129 17.06 -14.06 -39.93
C ALA A 129 17.16 -15.56 -39.64
N SER A 130 16.89 -16.34 -40.67
CA SER A 130 17.53 -17.63 -40.96
C SER A 130 18.87 -17.88 -40.26
N PHE A 131 18.85 -18.66 -39.17
CA PHE A 131 20.01 -19.44 -38.75
C PHE A 131 19.79 -20.91 -39.16
N HIS A 132 20.07 -21.19 -40.43
CA HIS A 132 20.39 -22.53 -40.87
C HIS A 132 21.69 -22.98 -40.20
N ARG A 133 21.65 -24.07 -39.42
CA ARG A 133 22.77 -25.02 -39.39
C ARG A 133 22.21 -26.46 -39.40
N PRO A 134 22.66 -27.32 -40.32
CA PRO A 134 22.17 -28.68 -40.47
C PRO A 134 23.04 -29.65 -39.65
N PHE A 135 22.43 -30.61 -38.94
CA PHE A 135 23.05 -31.89 -38.57
C PHE A 135 21.92 -32.92 -38.39
N THR A 136 21.59 -33.66 -39.46
CA THR A 136 21.98 -35.06 -39.73
C THR A 136 21.27 -36.11 -38.87
N ASP A 137 20.44 -36.88 -39.58
CA ASP A 137 19.78 -38.13 -39.25
C ASP A 137 20.47 -39.02 -38.22
N VAL A 138 19.70 -39.41 -37.19
CA VAL A 138 19.72 -40.78 -36.67
C VAL A 138 18.26 -41.21 -36.46
N SER A 139 17.74 -41.95 -37.43
CA SER A 139 16.52 -42.75 -37.30
C SER A 139 16.79 -43.97 -36.43
N ALA A 140 16.03 -44.18 -35.35
CA ALA A 140 15.77 -45.51 -34.79
C ALA A 140 14.64 -45.49 -33.74
N HIS A 141 13.51 -46.07 -34.14
CA HIS A 141 12.57 -46.86 -33.35
C HIS A 141 11.69 -46.20 -32.26
N LEU A 142 10.41 -46.13 -32.64
CA LEU A 142 9.19 -46.07 -31.83
C LEU A 142 9.18 -47.10 -30.68
N SER A 143 8.90 -46.62 -29.46
CA SER A 143 7.98 -47.30 -28.55
C SER A 143 7.40 -46.35 -27.48
N SER A 144 6.09 -46.49 -27.33
CA SER A 144 5.16 -45.90 -26.37
C SER A 144 5.71 -45.54 -24.98
N SER A 145 5.71 -44.25 -24.64
CA SER A 145 5.29 -43.75 -23.32
C SER A 145 5.06 -42.24 -23.37
N SER A 146 3.91 -41.79 -22.90
CA SER A 146 3.40 -40.40 -22.94
C SER A 146 4.11 -39.44 -21.96
N LEU A 147 5.33 -39.76 -21.53
CA LEU A 147 6.10 -39.01 -20.51
C LEU A 147 7.36 -38.32 -21.08
N SER A 148 7.63 -38.42 -22.39
CA SER A 148 8.85 -37.86 -23.01
C SER A 148 8.71 -36.46 -23.61
N LYS A 149 7.51 -35.84 -23.62
CA LYS A 149 7.32 -34.51 -24.22
C LYS A 149 8.08 -33.38 -23.51
N TYR A 150 8.47 -33.57 -22.25
CA TYR A 150 9.09 -32.53 -21.43
C TYR A 150 10.55 -32.83 -21.02
N ASN A 151 11.12 -33.99 -21.39
CA ASN A 151 12.40 -34.47 -20.84
C ASN A 151 13.51 -34.76 -21.87
N HIS A 152 13.42 -34.23 -23.09
CA HIS A 152 14.48 -34.38 -24.08
C HIS A 152 14.96 -33.04 -24.63
N HIS A 153 16.11 -32.60 -24.12
CA HIS A 153 17.17 -31.84 -24.79
C HIS A 153 16.79 -31.10 -26.09
N SER A 154 15.90 -30.11 -26.01
CA SER A 154 15.77 -29.08 -27.03
C SER A 154 16.36 -27.78 -26.50
N ASN A 155 17.47 -27.34 -27.10
CA ASN A 155 18.06 -26.00 -26.90
C ASN A 155 17.16 -24.86 -27.43
N HIS A 156 15.87 -25.11 -27.62
CA HIS A 156 14.83 -24.16 -28.03
C HIS A 156 13.52 -24.52 -27.31
N ARG A 157 12.81 -23.49 -26.79
CA ARG A 157 11.51 -23.48 -26.06
C ARG A 157 11.62 -23.73 -24.55
N LEU A 158 11.98 -22.74 -23.70
CA LEU A 158 11.27 -21.52 -23.26
C LEU A 158 9.97 -21.74 -22.45
N ALA A 159 9.95 -22.64 -21.47
CA ALA A 159 9.40 -22.40 -20.12
C ALA A 159 9.85 -23.54 -19.20
N SER A 160 10.58 -23.25 -18.12
CA SER A 160 10.74 -24.28 -17.08
C SER A 160 9.36 -24.48 -16.43
N PRO A 161 8.92 -25.71 -16.16
CA PRO A 161 7.72 -25.98 -15.36
C PRO A 161 7.74 -25.29 -13.98
N GLY A 162 8.91 -24.80 -13.55
CA GLY A 162 9.23 -24.09 -12.32
C GLY A 162 8.94 -22.58 -12.25
N TRP A 163 8.79 -21.91 -13.39
CA TRP A 163 8.98 -20.45 -13.42
C TRP A 163 7.91 -19.65 -12.67
N TRP A 164 6.68 -20.14 -12.60
CA TRP A 164 5.57 -19.40 -12.02
C TRP A 164 5.60 -19.34 -10.49
N TYR A 165 6.39 -20.21 -9.84
CA TYR A 165 6.58 -20.27 -8.39
C TYR A 165 7.99 -19.96 -7.93
N GLY A 166 8.87 -19.54 -8.86
CA GLY A 166 10.13 -18.89 -8.49
C GLY A 166 11.37 -19.77 -8.41
N GLU A 167 11.29 -21.07 -8.66
CA GLU A 167 12.43 -21.97 -8.45
C GLU A 167 13.46 -21.91 -9.59
N ASP A 168 13.04 -21.76 -10.85
CA ASP A 168 13.93 -21.87 -12.01
C ASP A 168 14.06 -20.57 -12.81
N SER A 169 15.30 -20.19 -13.13
CA SER A 169 15.56 -19.08 -14.05
C SER A 169 15.15 -19.44 -15.48
N CYS A 170 14.00 -18.97 -15.93
CA CYS A 170 13.48 -19.19 -17.29
C CYS A 170 14.03 -18.19 -18.35
N ILE A 171 15.10 -17.46 -18.02
CA ILE A 171 15.72 -16.46 -18.88
C ILE A 171 17.21 -16.76 -19.00
N SER A 172 17.79 -16.54 -20.19
CA SER A 172 19.21 -16.74 -20.45
C SER A 172 20.08 -15.92 -19.49
N GLN A 173 21.12 -16.54 -18.93
CA GLN A 173 22.13 -15.88 -18.08
C GLN A 173 22.90 -14.76 -18.81
N SER A 174 22.77 -14.66 -20.15
CA SER A 174 23.38 -13.60 -20.95
C SER A 174 22.67 -12.25 -20.87
N LEU A 175 21.42 -12.20 -20.42
CA LEU A 175 20.66 -10.96 -20.31
C LEU A 175 21.07 -10.20 -19.05
N ASP A 176 21.24 -8.89 -19.18
CA ASP A 176 21.53 -8.04 -18.02
C ASP A 176 20.31 -8.01 -17.06
N PRO A 177 20.52 -7.76 -15.76
CA PRO A 177 19.44 -7.79 -14.77
C PRO A 177 18.27 -6.85 -15.06
N ARG A 178 18.51 -5.71 -15.73
CA ARG A 178 17.44 -4.77 -16.09
C ARG A 178 16.59 -5.34 -17.22
N SER A 179 17.22 -5.92 -18.24
CA SER A 179 16.52 -6.64 -19.31
C SER A 179 15.70 -7.82 -18.77
N VAL A 180 16.24 -8.57 -17.81
CA VAL A 180 15.51 -9.65 -17.10
C VAL A 180 14.27 -9.10 -16.41
N MET A 181 14.42 -8.02 -15.62
CA MET A 181 13.32 -7.35 -14.93
C MET A 181 12.22 -6.89 -15.89
N GLN A 182 12.61 -6.29 -17.03
CA GLN A 182 11.69 -5.83 -18.06
C GLN A 182 10.89 -6.97 -18.71
N VAL A 183 11.56 -8.03 -19.15
CA VAL A 183 10.91 -9.20 -19.77
C VAL A 183 9.95 -9.87 -18.79
N GLN A 184 10.37 -10.07 -17.53
CA GLN A 184 9.52 -10.68 -16.51
C GLN A 184 8.31 -9.81 -16.15
N THR A 185 8.47 -8.48 -16.19
CA THR A 185 7.35 -7.55 -15.97
C THR A 185 6.30 -7.66 -17.09
N ILE A 186 6.70 -7.72 -18.37
CA ILE A 186 5.74 -7.96 -19.47
C ILE A 186 5.08 -9.34 -19.32
N ARG A 187 5.85 -10.39 -19.00
CA ARG A 187 5.30 -11.73 -18.76
C ARG A 187 4.28 -11.72 -17.64
N ALA A 188 4.52 -11.00 -16.55
CA ALA A 188 3.55 -10.83 -15.47
C ALA A 188 2.26 -10.12 -15.93
N PHE A 189 2.36 -9.13 -16.82
CA PHE A 189 1.17 -8.51 -17.40
C PHE A 189 0.38 -9.44 -18.32
N GLU A 190 1.05 -10.23 -19.17
CA GLU A 190 0.36 -11.24 -19.97
C GLU A 190 -0.25 -12.34 -19.08
N PHE A 191 0.45 -12.76 -18.01
CA PHE A 191 -0.07 -13.69 -17.02
C PHE A 191 -1.37 -13.17 -16.39
N LEU A 192 -1.42 -11.92 -15.94
CA LEU A 192 -2.63 -11.30 -15.39
C LEU A 192 -3.79 -11.33 -16.41
N PHE A 193 -3.46 -11.17 -17.69
CA PHE A 193 -4.46 -11.17 -18.75
C PHE A 193 -5.02 -12.56 -19.07
N SER A 194 -4.15 -13.53 -19.39
CA SER A 194 -4.53 -14.77 -20.07
C SER A 194 -4.20 -16.05 -19.31
N SER A 195 -3.51 -15.98 -18.17
CA SER A 195 -3.18 -17.20 -17.41
C SER A 195 -4.43 -17.88 -16.86
N HIS A 196 -4.40 -19.22 -16.83
CA HIS A 196 -5.37 -20.08 -16.18
C HIS A 196 -5.09 -20.25 -14.67
N ARG A 197 -3.90 -19.85 -14.19
CA ARG A 197 -3.48 -19.92 -12.78
C ARG A 197 -3.96 -18.69 -12.01
N LEU A 198 -4.24 -18.85 -10.72
CA LEU A 198 -4.71 -17.80 -9.83
C LEU A 198 -3.64 -16.77 -9.50
N TYR A 199 -2.39 -17.18 -9.30
CA TYR A 199 -1.32 -16.27 -8.90
C TYR A 199 0.01 -16.60 -9.57
N LEU A 200 0.84 -15.56 -9.72
CA LEU A 200 2.25 -15.64 -10.15
C LEU A 200 3.15 -15.13 -9.03
N ASP A 201 4.22 -15.86 -8.70
CA ASP A 201 5.26 -15.35 -7.79
C ASP A 201 6.14 -14.32 -8.49
N THR A 202 6.32 -13.16 -7.86
CA THR A 202 7.08 -12.04 -8.43
C THR A 202 8.58 -12.10 -8.12
N VAL A 203 9.07 -13.18 -7.51
CA VAL A 203 10.48 -13.34 -7.13
C VAL A 203 11.45 -13.11 -8.29
N HIS A 204 11.10 -13.49 -9.53
CA HIS A 204 11.98 -13.25 -10.69
C HIS A 204 12.14 -11.76 -11.02
N ILE A 205 11.11 -10.95 -10.77
CA ILE A 205 11.17 -9.49 -10.95
C ILE A 205 11.97 -8.88 -9.80
N THR A 206 11.71 -9.29 -8.56
CA THR A 206 12.34 -8.70 -7.37
C THR A 206 13.79 -9.12 -7.19
N ALA A 207 14.17 -10.33 -7.59
CA ALA A 207 15.56 -10.78 -7.68
C ALA A 207 16.34 -9.98 -8.72
N ALA A 208 15.76 -9.73 -9.89
CA ALA A 208 16.37 -8.90 -10.93
C ALA A 208 16.55 -7.44 -10.46
N LEU A 209 15.53 -6.86 -9.81
CA LEU A 209 15.62 -5.54 -9.19
C LEU A 209 16.74 -5.48 -8.13
N SER A 210 16.84 -6.50 -7.27
CA SER A 210 17.89 -6.60 -6.25
C SER A 210 19.29 -6.54 -6.88
N GLN A 211 19.50 -7.24 -8.00
CA GLN A 211 20.76 -7.20 -8.73
C GLN A 211 21.03 -5.83 -9.38
N VAL A 212 20.00 -5.17 -9.93
CA VAL A 212 20.13 -3.80 -10.46
C VAL A 212 20.52 -2.83 -9.35
N LEU A 213 19.89 -2.91 -8.18
CA LEU A 213 20.17 -2.05 -7.03
C LEU A 213 21.58 -2.27 -6.47
N ALA A 214 22.00 -3.54 -6.35
CA ALA A 214 23.36 -3.89 -5.96
C ALA A 214 24.40 -3.30 -6.93
N GLY A 215 24.12 -3.33 -8.24
CA GLY A 215 24.97 -2.72 -9.26
C GLY A 215 25.06 -1.19 -9.18
N LEU A 216 24.08 -0.53 -8.54
CA LEU A 216 24.07 0.92 -8.28
C LEU A 216 24.68 1.29 -6.92
N GLY A 217 25.14 0.31 -6.13
CA GLY A 217 25.70 0.53 -4.79
C GLY A 217 24.67 0.71 -3.67
N ASN A 218 23.39 0.48 -3.94
CA ASN A 218 22.34 0.53 -2.92
C ASN A 218 22.25 -0.82 -2.21
N THR A 219 22.52 -0.85 -0.90
CA THR A 219 22.30 -2.03 -0.07
C THR A 219 20.84 -2.11 0.37
N ASN A 220 20.17 -3.24 0.12
CA ASN A 220 18.72 -3.44 0.28
C ASN A 220 18.15 -3.29 1.71
N THR A 221 18.97 -3.09 2.73
CA THR A 221 18.63 -3.43 4.12
C THR A 221 17.68 -2.47 4.85
N SER A 222 17.19 -1.39 4.23
CA SER A 222 16.33 -0.42 4.94
C SER A 222 15.40 0.41 4.04
N MET A 223 15.03 -0.07 2.85
CA MET A 223 14.16 0.69 1.97
C MET A 223 12.70 0.59 2.42
N SER A 224 12.01 1.73 2.50
CA SER A 224 10.56 1.73 2.70
C SER A 224 9.83 1.20 1.45
N ASP A 225 8.59 0.74 1.57
CA ASP A 225 7.81 0.26 0.42
C ASP A 225 7.70 1.32 -0.69
N GLY A 226 7.58 2.60 -0.32
CA GLY A 226 7.59 3.72 -1.25
C GLY A 226 8.95 3.91 -1.94
N ASP A 227 10.07 3.78 -1.22
CA ASP A 227 11.40 3.87 -1.80
C ASP A 227 11.69 2.69 -2.74
N CYS A 228 11.22 1.49 -2.40
CA CYS A 228 11.32 0.30 -3.24
C CYS A 228 10.65 0.51 -4.60
N ILE A 229 9.42 1.02 -4.62
CA ILE A 229 8.70 1.28 -5.87
C ILE A 229 9.35 2.44 -6.63
N ALA A 230 9.79 3.50 -5.95
CA ALA A 230 10.49 4.61 -6.60
C ALA A 230 11.81 4.16 -7.24
N ALA A 231 12.55 3.25 -6.59
CA ALA A 231 13.76 2.65 -7.14
C ALA A 231 13.47 1.73 -8.32
N PHE A 232 12.40 0.92 -8.24
CA PHE A 232 11.93 0.11 -9.36
C PHE A 232 11.63 0.97 -10.58
N LEU A 233 10.82 2.02 -10.43
CA LEU A 233 10.44 2.91 -11.53
C LEU A 233 11.65 3.65 -12.12
N SER A 234 12.48 4.26 -11.27
CA SER A 234 13.67 4.99 -11.73
C SER A 234 14.73 4.11 -12.39
N SER A 235 14.83 2.84 -11.98
CA SER A 235 15.82 1.90 -12.51
C SER A 235 15.32 1.07 -13.69
N TYR A 236 14.02 1.16 -14.02
CA TYR A 236 13.39 0.33 -15.04
C TYR A 236 13.95 0.59 -16.44
N PHE A 237 14.25 1.84 -16.78
CA PHE A 237 14.90 2.22 -18.04
C PHE A 237 16.25 2.91 -17.80
N SER A 238 17.23 2.59 -18.65
CA SER A 238 18.49 3.32 -18.75
C SER A 238 18.99 3.21 -20.19
N PRO A 239 19.05 4.30 -20.98
CA PRO A 239 18.76 5.70 -20.60
C PRO A 239 17.27 5.96 -20.27
N PRO A 240 16.94 7.09 -19.59
CA PRO A 240 15.56 7.47 -19.29
C PRO A 240 14.67 7.50 -20.54
N ASN A 241 13.40 7.12 -20.38
CA ASN A 241 12.43 7.09 -21.47
C ASN A 241 11.38 8.19 -21.24
N ALA A 242 11.29 9.15 -22.17
CA ALA A 242 10.42 10.31 -22.02
C ALA A 242 8.92 9.96 -21.90
N GLU A 243 8.46 8.90 -22.58
CA GLU A 243 7.07 8.44 -22.46
C GLU A 243 6.84 7.84 -21.06
N PHE A 244 7.79 7.02 -20.59
CA PHE A 244 7.77 6.45 -19.24
C PHE A 244 7.77 7.51 -18.14
N ASP A 245 8.66 8.48 -18.25
CA ASP A 245 8.74 9.58 -17.29
C ASP A 245 7.50 10.47 -17.34
N SER A 246 6.93 10.73 -18.53
CA SER A 246 5.68 11.49 -18.62
C SER A 246 4.50 10.81 -17.90
N THR A 247 4.52 9.47 -17.84
CA THR A 247 3.46 8.67 -17.22
C THR A 247 3.66 8.54 -15.70
N PHE A 248 4.87 8.27 -15.21
CA PHE A 248 5.10 7.96 -13.79
C PHE A 248 5.88 9.03 -13.01
N CYS A 249 6.68 9.85 -13.67
CA CYS A 249 7.55 10.81 -13.01
C CYS A 249 6.86 12.17 -12.90
N SER A 250 6.80 12.71 -11.69
CA SER A 250 6.55 14.13 -11.48
C SER A 250 7.87 14.88 -11.36
N THR A 251 7.94 16.11 -11.86
CA THR A 251 9.17 16.92 -11.81
C THR A 251 8.97 18.07 -10.84
N LEU A 252 9.81 18.13 -9.81
CA LEU A 252 9.85 19.22 -8.85
C LEU A 252 10.83 20.29 -9.30
N SER A 253 10.41 21.54 -9.25
CA SER A 253 11.21 22.72 -9.55
C SER A 253 11.22 23.64 -8.34
N SER A 254 12.39 24.13 -7.96
CA SER A 254 12.51 25.23 -7.00
C SER A 254 13.11 26.44 -7.70
N LEU A 255 12.96 27.64 -7.13
CA LEU A 255 13.51 28.87 -7.71
C LEU A 255 15.04 28.90 -7.78
N THR A 256 15.71 28.06 -6.98
CA THR A 256 17.16 28.09 -6.77
C THR A 256 17.88 26.82 -7.20
N ASN A 257 17.17 25.72 -7.49
CA ASN A 257 17.77 24.41 -7.79
C ASN A 257 17.33 23.80 -9.12
N SER A 258 18.12 22.82 -9.54
CA SER A 258 17.83 21.85 -10.59
C SER A 258 16.46 21.19 -10.43
N GLU A 259 15.85 20.86 -11.56
CA GLU A 259 14.68 20.00 -11.61
C GLU A 259 15.00 18.63 -10.99
N LYS A 260 14.12 18.16 -10.10
CA LYS A 260 14.26 16.86 -9.43
C LYS A 260 13.11 15.92 -9.82
N PRO A 261 13.39 14.77 -10.45
CA PRO A 261 12.37 13.76 -10.70
C PRO A 261 11.90 13.12 -9.40
N THR A 262 10.60 12.85 -9.30
CA THR A 262 9.96 12.19 -8.16
C THR A 262 8.89 11.24 -8.68
N TYR A 263 9.10 9.95 -8.46
CA TYR A 263 8.14 8.90 -8.83
C TYR A 263 7.09 8.66 -7.72
N ILE A 264 7.45 8.92 -6.46
CA ILE A 264 6.56 8.76 -5.30
C ILE A 264 6.76 9.92 -4.33
N PHE A 265 5.65 10.51 -3.87
CA PHE A 265 5.64 11.49 -2.80
C PHE A 265 5.56 10.76 -1.45
N ASN A 266 6.69 10.66 -0.76
CA ASN A 266 6.79 10.06 0.56
C ASN A 266 6.46 11.11 1.63
N PHE A 267 5.34 10.95 2.32
CA PHE A 267 4.97 11.80 3.45
C PHE A 267 5.50 11.21 4.75
N LYS A 268 5.97 12.08 5.63
CA LYS A 268 6.45 11.70 6.97
C LYS A 268 5.48 12.22 8.02
N PRO A 269 5.30 11.49 9.14
CA PRO A 269 4.48 11.99 10.23
C PRO A 269 5.18 13.21 10.83
N ASN A 270 4.60 14.40 10.64
CA ASN A 270 4.93 15.56 11.47
C ASN A 270 4.04 15.49 12.72
N SER A 271 4.64 15.84 13.86
CA SER A 271 4.26 15.52 15.25
C SER A 271 2.94 16.08 15.78
N THR A 272 1.93 16.27 14.94
CA THR A 272 0.60 16.76 15.33
C THR A 272 -0.45 15.67 15.13
N PRO A 273 -0.63 14.75 16.10
CA PRO A 273 -1.52 13.60 15.98
C PRO A 273 -3.01 13.97 15.76
N ASP A 274 -3.42 15.19 16.12
CA ASP A 274 -4.83 15.58 16.13
C ASP A 274 -5.36 16.16 14.82
N LEU A 275 -4.51 16.36 13.80
CA LEU A 275 -4.93 16.89 12.51
C LEU A 275 -5.30 15.76 11.54
N ARG A 276 -6.56 15.76 11.07
CA ARG A 276 -6.99 14.98 9.89
C ARG A 276 -6.47 15.67 8.63
N LEU A 277 -5.41 15.14 8.03
CA LEU A 277 -4.75 15.72 6.86
C LEU A 277 -5.26 15.05 5.56
N SER A 278 -5.68 15.87 4.59
CA SER A 278 -5.89 15.39 3.22
C SER A 278 -4.55 15.28 2.48
N ILE A 279 -4.50 14.57 1.35
CA ILE A 279 -3.30 14.48 0.52
C ILE A 279 -2.87 15.85 -0.01
N GLU A 280 -3.81 16.72 -0.37
CA GLU A 280 -3.50 18.10 -0.78
C GLU A 280 -2.86 18.89 0.37
N SER A 281 -3.33 18.69 1.60
CA SER A 281 -2.74 19.32 2.78
C SER A 281 -1.33 18.79 3.05
N CYS A 282 -1.10 17.50 2.84
CA CYS A 282 0.22 16.88 2.96
C CYS A 282 1.20 17.43 1.90
N LEU A 283 0.73 17.62 0.66
CA LEU A 283 1.52 18.23 -0.41
C LEU A 283 1.80 19.71 -0.13
N ASP A 284 0.81 20.46 0.35
CA ASP A 284 0.98 21.87 0.76
C ASP A 284 2.07 21.97 1.85
N LEU A 285 2.08 21.10 2.85
CA LEU A 285 3.11 21.07 3.90
C LEU A 285 4.49 20.63 3.38
N LEU A 286 4.55 19.73 2.40
CA LEU A 286 5.79 19.23 1.81
C LEU A 286 6.44 20.25 0.87
N LEU A 287 5.65 20.91 0.03
CA LEU A 287 6.10 21.79 -1.05
C LEU A 287 6.19 23.26 -0.61
N HIS A 288 5.29 23.66 0.29
CA HIS A 288 5.16 25.04 0.80
C HIS A 288 5.25 25.07 2.34
N PRO A 289 6.32 24.52 2.96
CA PRO A 289 6.38 24.43 4.41
C PRO A 289 6.30 25.83 5.04
N PRO A 290 5.36 26.08 5.98
CA PRO A 290 5.16 27.40 6.60
C PRO A 290 6.41 27.95 7.29
N SER A 291 7.32 27.06 7.73
CA SER A 291 8.60 27.41 8.35
C SER A 291 9.66 27.92 7.37
N SER A 292 9.42 27.78 6.06
CA SER A 292 10.37 28.16 5.01
C SER A 292 9.97 29.47 4.33
N ALA A 293 10.97 30.28 3.96
CA ALA A 293 10.73 31.47 3.15
C ALA A 293 10.15 31.08 1.78
N GLN A 294 9.20 31.86 1.26
CA GLN A 294 8.53 31.59 -0.03
C GLN A 294 9.48 31.38 -1.21
N LYS A 295 10.69 31.96 -1.18
CA LYS A 295 11.74 31.75 -2.18
C LYS A 295 12.29 30.32 -2.24
N ASN A 296 12.13 29.55 -1.15
CA ASN A 296 12.59 28.17 -1.00
C ASN A 296 11.48 27.15 -1.27
N TRP A 297 10.26 27.61 -1.57
CA TRP A 297 9.16 26.72 -1.90
C TRP A 297 9.43 25.98 -3.20
N SER A 298 8.99 24.72 -3.24
CA SER A 298 9.09 23.84 -4.39
C SER A 298 7.73 23.73 -5.08
N TRP A 299 7.75 23.54 -6.39
CA TRP A 299 6.56 23.49 -7.23
C TRP A 299 6.64 22.28 -8.13
N ILE A 300 5.48 21.72 -8.50
CA ILE A 300 5.41 20.64 -9.48
C ILE A 300 5.33 21.29 -10.87
N LYS A 301 6.35 21.03 -11.71
CA LYS A 301 6.40 21.51 -13.09
C LYS A 301 5.67 20.56 -14.04
N HIS A 302 5.81 19.27 -13.83
CA HIS A 302 5.11 18.23 -14.57
C HIS A 302 4.54 17.21 -13.58
N VAL A 303 3.27 16.86 -13.71
CA VAL A 303 2.63 15.82 -12.89
C VAL A 303 2.51 14.56 -13.73
N GLY A 304 3.02 13.44 -13.23
CA GLY A 304 2.81 12.14 -13.85
C GLY A 304 1.32 11.84 -14.08
N LYS A 305 1.01 11.11 -15.15
CA LYS A 305 -0.35 10.60 -15.38
C LYS A 305 -0.80 9.64 -14.28
N VAL A 306 0.15 8.88 -13.73
CA VAL A 306 0.02 8.09 -12.52
C VAL A 306 0.76 8.83 -11.41
N PHE A 307 0.03 9.19 -10.36
CA PHE A 307 0.53 9.97 -9.24
C PHE A 307 0.47 9.12 -7.97
N CYS A 308 1.65 8.78 -7.44
CA CYS A 308 1.79 7.86 -6.31
C CYS A 308 2.20 8.61 -5.03
N CYS A 309 1.53 8.29 -3.93
CA CYS A 309 1.80 8.82 -2.60
C CYS A 309 2.07 7.67 -1.63
N SER A 310 3.08 7.81 -0.78
CA SER A 310 3.36 6.87 0.32
C SER A 310 3.10 7.57 1.65
N LEU A 311 2.30 6.94 2.50
CA LEU A 311 1.96 7.39 3.84
C LEU A 311 2.51 6.38 4.86
N PRO A 312 2.95 6.83 6.04
CA PRO A 312 3.34 5.91 7.10
C PRO A 312 2.12 5.09 7.56
N GLY A 313 2.35 3.86 8.00
CA GLY A 313 1.35 3.07 8.72
C GLY A 313 0.92 3.77 10.02
N ASN A 314 -0.30 3.50 10.49
CA ASN A 314 -0.92 4.15 11.66
C ASN A 314 -0.52 3.53 13.00
N ASN A 315 0.45 2.60 13.04
CA ASN A 315 0.87 1.94 14.28
C ASN A 315 1.84 2.78 15.13
N ALA A 316 2.46 3.83 14.57
CA ALA A 316 3.36 4.68 15.32
C ALA A 316 2.59 5.76 16.10
N SER A 317 2.86 5.89 17.41
CA SER A 317 2.35 7.01 18.19
C SER A 317 2.76 8.34 17.55
N GLY A 318 1.81 9.25 17.34
CA GLY A 318 2.07 10.54 16.72
C GLY A 318 1.86 10.58 15.20
N THR A 319 1.45 9.49 14.55
CA THR A 319 1.04 9.56 13.13
C THR A 319 -0.27 10.33 12.99
N PRO A 320 -0.33 11.36 12.14
CA PRO A 320 -1.56 12.08 11.88
C PRO A 320 -2.58 11.15 11.21
N ARG A 321 -3.87 11.43 11.41
CA ARG A 321 -4.93 10.74 10.66
C ARG A 321 -4.99 11.29 9.25
N PHE A 322 -5.04 10.42 8.25
CA PHE A 322 -5.15 10.84 6.86
C PHE A 322 -6.60 10.70 6.38
N LEU A 323 -7.13 11.73 5.74
CA LEU A 323 -8.42 11.69 5.07
C LEU A 323 -8.22 11.14 3.66
N LEU A 324 -8.84 10.00 3.34
CA LEU A 324 -8.80 9.44 2.01
C LEU A 324 -9.77 10.21 1.11
N THR A 325 -9.26 10.86 0.08
CA THR A 325 -10.08 11.59 -0.90
C THR A 325 -10.11 10.83 -2.23
N PRO A 326 -11.30 10.59 -2.82
CA PRO A 326 -11.42 9.88 -4.09
C PRO A 326 -10.92 10.71 -5.27
N LYS A 327 -10.79 12.03 -5.10
CA LYS A 327 -10.28 12.97 -6.10
C LYS A 327 -9.47 14.05 -5.41
N ILE A 328 -8.28 14.32 -5.94
CA ILE A 328 -7.39 15.38 -5.47
C ILE A 328 -7.27 16.49 -6.52
N ASP A 329 -7.13 17.72 -6.04
CA ASP A 329 -6.85 18.90 -6.87
C ASP A 329 -5.43 19.40 -6.59
N LEU A 330 -4.53 19.09 -7.51
CA LEU A 330 -3.11 19.44 -7.46
C LEU A 330 -2.84 20.85 -7.96
N SER A 331 -3.85 21.60 -8.44
CA SER A 331 -3.67 22.91 -9.07
C SER A 331 -2.90 23.91 -8.21
N LYS A 332 -2.98 23.80 -6.88
CA LYS A 332 -2.21 24.65 -5.93
C LYS A 332 -0.70 24.41 -5.99
N CYS A 333 -0.28 23.20 -6.36
CA CYS A 333 1.12 22.77 -6.35
C CYS A 333 1.82 23.01 -7.69
N ILE A 334 1.07 23.35 -8.74
CA ILE A 334 1.55 23.50 -10.11
C ILE A 334 2.28 24.84 -10.28
N ILE A 335 3.47 24.82 -10.89
CA ILE A 335 4.30 26.03 -11.05
C ILE A 335 3.64 27.12 -11.90
N GLU A 336 2.86 26.73 -12.92
CA GLU A 336 2.12 27.67 -13.78
C GLU A 336 1.06 28.46 -13.02
N ASN A 337 0.62 27.96 -11.86
CA ASN A 337 -0.35 28.62 -10.99
C ASN A 337 0.31 29.42 -9.85
N ARG A 338 1.65 29.52 -9.83
CA ARG A 338 2.41 30.08 -8.71
C ARG A 338 1.98 31.47 -8.29
N ASP A 339 1.91 32.41 -9.23
CA ASP A 339 1.63 33.82 -8.90
C ASP A 339 0.22 33.99 -8.31
N GLU A 340 -0.76 33.26 -8.88
CA GLU A 340 -2.12 33.23 -8.37
C GLU A 340 -2.21 32.53 -7.01
N MET A 341 -1.46 31.45 -6.79
CA MET A 341 -1.38 30.75 -5.50
C MET A 341 -0.79 31.68 -4.44
N LEU A 342 0.32 32.37 -4.71
CA LEU A 342 0.94 33.31 -3.77
C LEU A 342 -0.01 34.45 -3.39
N ARG A 343 -0.75 35.00 -4.36
CA ARG A 343 -1.78 36.02 -4.10
C ARG A 343 -2.90 35.47 -3.21
N ARG A 344 -3.38 34.25 -3.47
CA ARG A 344 -4.41 33.59 -2.66
C ARG A 344 -3.89 33.22 -1.27
N TYR A 345 -2.64 32.79 -1.14
CA TYR A 345 -2.01 32.48 0.14
C TYR A 345 -1.88 33.71 1.05
N GLN A 346 -1.59 34.89 0.49
CA GLN A 346 -1.64 36.14 1.24
C GLN A 346 -3.05 36.42 1.79
N LEU A 347 -4.09 36.22 0.96
CA LEU A 347 -5.48 36.34 1.41
C LEU A 347 -5.85 35.30 2.48
N GLU A 348 -5.39 34.05 2.33
CA GLU A 348 -5.57 33.00 3.33
C GLU A 348 -4.98 33.41 4.68
N THR A 349 -3.75 33.95 4.67
CA THR A 349 -3.07 34.42 5.87
C THR A 349 -3.88 35.53 6.57
N VAL A 350 -4.41 36.48 5.80
CA VAL A 350 -5.28 37.56 6.32
C VAL A 350 -6.55 36.97 6.93
N TYR A 351 -7.25 36.08 6.21
CA TYR A 351 -8.48 35.47 6.72
C TYR A 351 -8.25 34.64 7.98
N ARG A 352 -7.18 33.83 8.03
CA ARG A 352 -6.85 33.05 9.23
C ARG A 352 -6.53 33.95 10.42
N LYS A 353 -5.79 35.04 10.21
CA LYS A 353 -5.54 36.05 11.25
C LYS A 353 -6.84 36.67 11.76
N THR A 354 -7.74 37.09 10.87
CA THR A 354 -9.05 37.63 11.24
C THR A 354 -9.91 36.63 12.01
N LEU A 355 -9.87 35.35 11.63
CA LEU A 355 -10.59 34.30 12.36
C LEU A 355 -10.07 34.12 13.79
N LEU A 356 -8.76 34.16 14.00
CA LEU A 356 -8.17 34.13 15.35
C LEU A 356 -8.61 35.34 16.19
N GLU A 357 -8.58 36.55 15.61
CA GLU A 357 -9.04 37.78 16.28
C GLU A 357 -10.53 37.70 16.67
N TRP A 358 -11.36 37.07 15.84
CA TRP A 358 -12.78 36.84 16.11
C TRP A 358 -13.03 35.73 17.13
N GLU A 359 -12.23 34.67 17.13
CA GLU A 359 -12.27 33.65 18.17
C GLU A 359 -11.95 34.25 19.55
N ASP A 360 -10.92 35.08 19.64
CA ASP A 360 -10.57 35.80 20.86
C ASP A 360 -11.66 36.80 21.28
N LEU A 361 -12.29 37.48 20.31
CA LEU A 361 -13.44 38.35 20.60
C LEU A 361 -14.63 37.53 21.11
N TYR A 362 -14.90 36.37 20.52
CA TYR A 362 -15.97 35.47 20.94
C TYR A 362 -15.74 35.01 22.39
N LYS A 363 -14.55 34.49 22.71
CA LYS A 363 -14.16 34.07 24.08
C LYS A 363 -14.31 35.20 25.12
N ARG A 364 -14.04 36.45 24.73
CA ARG A 364 -14.26 37.64 25.59
C ARG A 364 -15.73 37.99 25.78
N LEU A 365 -16.55 37.89 24.72
CA LEU A 365 -17.98 38.20 24.79
C LEU A 365 -18.77 37.15 25.59
N THR A 366 -18.41 35.87 25.47
CA THR A 366 -19.04 34.78 26.23
C THR A 366 -18.48 34.67 27.65
N GLY A 367 -17.31 35.25 27.92
CA GLY A 367 -16.69 35.22 29.24
C GLY A 367 -16.05 33.87 29.58
N VAL A 368 -15.83 32.99 28.59
CA VAL A 368 -15.20 31.67 28.77
C VAL A 368 -13.82 31.74 29.45
N THR A 369 -13.16 32.90 29.38
CA THR A 369 -11.87 33.15 30.06
C THR A 369 -11.99 33.65 31.50
N LEU A 370 -13.19 34.06 31.93
CA LEU A 370 -13.44 34.70 33.22
C LEU A 370 -14.33 33.86 34.14
N THR A 371 -15.27 33.11 33.57
CA THR A 371 -16.26 32.32 34.31
C THR A 371 -16.55 31.01 33.61
N ASP A 372 -16.85 29.97 34.39
CA ASP A 372 -17.31 28.67 33.86
C ASP A 372 -18.70 28.76 33.21
N LYS A 373 -19.42 29.86 33.46
CA LYS A 373 -20.74 30.15 32.89
C LYS A 373 -20.64 31.17 31.76
N ASP A 374 -21.46 30.99 30.73
CA ASP A 374 -21.61 31.97 29.66
C ASP A 374 -22.23 33.26 30.21
N ILE A 375 -21.67 34.42 29.84
CA ILE A 375 -22.18 35.73 30.28
C ILE A 375 -23.66 35.91 29.93
N GLY A 376 -24.13 35.35 28.82
CA GLY A 376 -25.54 35.38 28.44
C GLY A 376 -26.45 34.62 29.41
N GLU A 377 -25.96 33.52 30.01
CA GLU A 377 -26.66 32.81 31.09
C GLU A 377 -26.67 33.65 32.36
N LEU A 378 -25.53 34.23 32.75
CA LEU A 378 -25.43 35.12 33.92
C LEU A 378 -26.37 36.33 33.82
N LEU A 379 -26.48 36.93 32.62
CA LEU A 379 -27.43 38.02 32.37
C LEU A 379 -28.88 37.55 32.47
N THR A 380 -29.17 36.32 32.05
CA THR A 380 -30.51 35.73 32.16
C THR A 380 -30.88 35.46 33.62
N ASP A 381 -29.97 34.87 34.40
CA ASP A 381 -30.13 34.63 35.83
C ASP A 381 -30.32 35.96 36.60
N GLY A 382 -29.48 36.95 36.31
CA GLY A 382 -29.54 38.29 36.91
C GLY A 382 -30.85 39.02 36.57
N GLN A 383 -31.32 38.89 35.33
CA GLN A 383 -32.59 39.45 34.89
C GLN A 383 -33.77 38.85 35.67
N GLN A 384 -33.85 37.52 35.77
CA GLN A 384 -34.89 36.82 36.52
C GLN A 384 -34.90 37.20 38.00
N PHE A 385 -33.71 37.36 38.60
CA PHE A 385 -33.58 37.79 39.99
C PHE A 385 -34.07 39.22 40.23
N LEU A 386 -33.82 40.12 39.28
CA LEU A 386 -34.13 41.55 39.42
C LEU A 386 -35.54 41.92 38.96
N GLU A 387 -36.21 41.08 38.16
CA GLU A 387 -37.53 41.36 37.59
C GLU A 387 -38.55 41.83 38.64
N LYS A 388 -38.52 41.23 39.84
CA LYS A 388 -39.41 41.63 40.96
C LYS A 388 -38.83 42.70 41.89
N ARG A 389 -37.51 42.85 41.93
CA ARG A 389 -36.81 43.69 42.94
C ARG A 389 -36.47 45.08 42.41
N ASN A 390 -36.05 45.17 41.17
CA ASN A 390 -35.67 46.42 40.51
C ASN A 390 -35.95 46.31 39.01
N PRO A 391 -37.18 46.63 38.58
CA PRO A 391 -37.58 46.54 37.18
C PRO A 391 -36.70 47.35 36.24
N ALA A 392 -36.23 48.54 36.67
CA ALA A 392 -35.36 49.39 35.86
C ALA A 392 -34.00 48.73 35.56
N LEU A 393 -33.39 48.10 36.57
CA LEU A 393 -32.13 47.37 36.39
C LEU A 393 -32.34 46.08 35.57
N SER A 394 -33.49 45.41 35.74
CA SER A 394 -33.87 44.26 34.91
C SER A 394 -34.01 44.64 33.42
N SER A 395 -34.67 45.76 33.10
CA SER A 395 -34.73 46.28 31.73
C SER A 395 -33.35 46.63 31.16
N HIS A 396 -32.43 47.13 31.99
CA HIS A 396 -31.06 47.39 31.57
C HIS A 396 -30.28 46.10 31.28
N LEU A 397 -30.43 45.06 32.12
CA LEU A 397 -29.84 43.75 31.85
C LEU A 397 -30.40 43.12 30.57
N GLN A 398 -31.70 43.28 30.30
CA GLN A 398 -32.28 42.81 29.06
C GLN A 398 -31.70 43.53 27.84
N LEU A 399 -31.53 44.86 27.89
CA LEU A 399 -30.87 45.61 26.81
C LEU A 399 -29.42 45.14 26.58
N LEU A 400 -28.68 44.88 27.67
CA LEU A 400 -27.32 44.34 27.58
C LEU A 400 -27.31 42.94 26.96
N LYS A 401 -28.25 42.08 27.34
CA LYS A 401 -28.42 40.74 26.77
C LYS A 401 -28.74 40.79 25.28
N GLU A 402 -29.69 41.61 24.86
CA GLU A 402 -30.05 41.80 23.45
C GLU A 402 -28.86 42.34 22.63
N THR A 403 -28.12 43.29 23.20
CA THR A 403 -26.89 43.84 22.58
C THR A 403 -25.81 42.77 22.45
N LEU A 404 -25.59 41.97 23.49
CA LEU A 404 -24.62 40.87 23.50
C LEU A 404 -24.99 39.81 22.46
N GLN A 405 -26.25 39.36 22.44
CA GLN A 405 -26.75 38.39 21.46
C GLN A 405 -26.61 38.89 20.02
N THR A 406 -26.91 40.16 19.76
CA THR A 406 -26.73 40.76 18.43
C THR A 406 -25.26 40.79 18.00
N LYS A 407 -24.34 41.11 18.92
CA LYS A 407 -22.90 41.09 18.65
C LYS A 407 -22.40 39.67 18.38
N ILE A 408 -22.81 38.70 19.19
CA ILE A 408 -22.44 37.29 19.02
C ILE A 408 -22.97 36.75 17.69
N SER A 409 -24.24 37.01 17.34
CA SER A 409 -24.81 36.52 16.09
C SER A 409 -24.12 37.12 14.86
N THR A 410 -23.78 38.40 14.91
CA THR A 410 -23.01 39.09 13.85
C THR A 410 -21.62 38.48 13.71
N LEU A 411 -20.94 38.21 14.84
CA LEU A 411 -19.62 37.60 14.86
C LEU A 411 -19.63 36.18 14.27
N ILE A 412 -20.61 35.35 14.64
CA ILE A 412 -20.79 34.00 14.10
C ILE A 412 -21.08 34.05 12.59
N SER A 413 -21.97 34.95 12.16
CA SER A 413 -22.29 35.15 10.73
C SER A 413 -21.04 35.52 9.92
N ASN A 414 -20.26 36.49 10.40
CA ASN A 414 -19.01 36.91 9.77
C ASN A 414 -17.97 35.77 9.73
N THR A 415 -17.87 35.00 10.82
CA THR A 415 -16.99 33.83 10.94
C THR A 415 -17.34 32.79 9.89
N ASN A 416 -18.61 32.39 9.79
CA ASN A 416 -19.10 31.43 8.80
C ASN A 416 -18.86 31.94 7.36
N ALA A 417 -19.10 33.22 7.09
CA ALA A 417 -18.84 33.82 5.79
C ALA A 417 -17.34 33.77 5.41
N THR A 418 -16.46 34.00 6.38
CA THR A 418 -14.99 33.96 6.17
C THR A 418 -14.48 32.53 6.02
N GLN A 419 -15.00 31.58 6.79
CA GLN A 419 -14.73 30.15 6.61
C GLN A 419 -15.18 29.66 5.23
N HIS A 420 -16.34 30.11 4.74
CA HIS A 420 -16.80 29.82 3.38
C HIS A 420 -15.89 30.43 2.30
N LYS A 421 -15.38 31.66 2.51
CA LYS A 421 -14.37 32.26 1.61
C LYS A 421 -13.08 31.44 1.60
N LEU A 422 -12.62 30.97 2.76
CA LEU A 422 -11.44 30.09 2.85
C LEU A 422 -11.64 28.76 2.13
N SER A 423 -12.80 28.11 2.29
CA SER A 423 -13.08 26.81 1.64
C SER A 423 -13.23 26.90 0.12
N THR A 424 -13.54 28.09 -0.39
CA THR A 424 -13.68 28.38 -1.84
C THR A 424 -12.47 29.08 -2.44
N LEU A 425 -11.51 29.51 -1.62
CA LEU A 425 -10.39 30.38 -2.01
C LEU A 425 -9.58 29.83 -3.18
N TYR A 426 -9.33 28.52 -3.21
CA TYR A 426 -8.54 27.85 -4.23
C TYR A 426 -9.36 27.19 -5.33
N ARG A 427 -10.69 27.36 -5.34
CA ARG A 427 -11.52 26.86 -6.44
C ARG A 427 -11.27 27.71 -7.70
N GLY A 428 -11.25 27.08 -8.86
CA GLY A 428 -11.10 27.76 -10.15
C GLY A 428 -9.71 28.36 -10.39
N MET A 429 -8.65 27.64 -10.04
CA MET A 429 -7.30 27.95 -10.54
C MET A 429 -7.27 27.76 -12.07
N GLN A 430 -6.43 28.53 -12.77
CA GLN A 430 -6.40 28.56 -14.23
C GLN A 430 -5.96 27.20 -14.83
N ASN A 431 -4.80 26.70 -14.39
CA ASN A 431 -4.28 25.42 -14.86
C ASN A 431 -4.78 24.32 -13.93
N LYS A 432 -6.01 23.85 -14.19
CA LYS A 432 -6.63 22.80 -13.38
C LYS A 432 -5.88 21.48 -13.56
N CYS A 433 -5.38 20.92 -12.47
CA CYS A 433 -4.75 19.61 -12.44
C CYS A 433 -5.43 18.73 -11.39
N THR A 434 -6.24 17.77 -11.83
CA THR A 434 -6.92 16.83 -10.93
C THR A 434 -6.48 15.40 -11.16
N ARG A 435 -6.53 14.58 -10.10
CA ARG A 435 -6.28 13.14 -10.19
C ARG A 435 -7.35 12.39 -9.39
N ARG A 436 -7.81 11.25 -9.90
CA ARG A 436 -8.78 10.37 -9.24
C ARG A 436 -8.08 9.17 -8.62
N LEU A 437 -8.45 8.84 -7.40
CA LEU A 437 -7.93 7.68 -6.69
C LEU A 437 -8.37 6.41 -7.41
N LEU A 438 -7.41 5.57 -7.77
CA LEU A 438 -7.68 4.28 -8.38
C LEU A 438 -7.43 3.13 -7.42
N ALA A 439 -6.39 3.21 -6.60
CA ALA A 439 -6.05 2.13 -5.68
C ALA A 439 -5.49 2.62 -4.35
N VAL A 440 -5.73 1.81 -3.32
CA VAL A 440 -5.19 1.95 -1.97
C VAL A 440 -4.55 0.61 -1.60
N ILE A 441 -3.24 0.60 -1.41
CA ILE A 441 -2.52 -0.56 -0.88
C ILE A 441 -2.25 -0.25 0.59
N ILE A 442 -2.96 -0.93 1.48
CA ILE A 442 -2.78 -0.73 2.94
C ILE A 442 -1.58 -1.53 3.43
N GLU A 443 -1.42 -2.73 2.90
CA GLU A 443 -0.30 -3.65 3.09
C GLU A 443 -0.10 -4.43 1.79
N PRO A 444 1.07 -5.07 1.57
CA PRO A 444 1.31 -5.86 0.36
C PRO A 444 0.25 -6.94 0.08
N SER A 445 -0.43 -7.42 1.11
CA SER A 445 -1.49 -8.43 1.06
C SER A 445 -2.92 -7.87 0.97
N ILE A 446 -3.13 -6.56 1.12
CA ILE A 446 -4.46 -5.93 1.18
C ILE A 446 -4.51 -4.75 0.21
N ILE A 447 -5.18 -4.97 -0.92
CA ILE A 447 -5.29 -4.02 -2.01
C ILE A 447 -6.77 -3.68 -2.23
N TYR A 448 -7.07 -2.39 -2.27
CA TYR A 448 -8.34 -1.88 -2.75
C TYR A 448 -8.13 -1.25 -4.13
N ILE A 449 -8.97 -1.60 -5.10
CA ILE A 449 -8.85 -1.08 -6.46
C ILE A 449 -10.22 -0.73 -7.05
N CYS A 450 -10.31 0.41 -7.72
CA CYS A 450 -11.49 0.93 -8.38
C CYS A 450 -11.44 0.62 -9.88
N LEU A 451 -12.41 -0.13 -10.38
CA LEU A 451 -12.45 -0.59 -11.77
C LEU A 451 -13.69 -0.07 -12.48
N LYS A 452 -13.52 0.36 -13.75
CA LYS A 452 -14.65 0.83 -14.58
C LYS A 452 -15.47 -0.34 -15.13
N ASN A 453 -16.69 -0.58 -14.66
CA ASN A 453 -17.63 -1.58 -15.21
C ASN A 453 -17.81 -1.37 -16.72
N SER A 454 -17.30 -2.31 -17.52
CA SER A 454 -17.45 -2.31 -18.98
C SER A 454 -18.67 -3.10 -19.46
N ALA A 455 -19.59 -3.48 -18.56
CA ALA A 455 -20.72 -4.34 -18.87
C ALA A 455 -22.05 -3.57 -18.95
N VAL A 456 -22.75 -3.76 -20.08
CA VAL A 456 -24.12 -3.35 -20.45
C VAL A 456 -24.28 -1.94 -21.06
N GLN A 457 -23.70 -1.72 -22.25
CA GLN A 457 -24.36 -0.91 -23.28
C GLN A 457 -25.30 -1.81 -24.10
N SER A 458 -26.53 -2.01 -23.60
CA SER A 458 -27.65 -2.44 -24.42
C SER A 458 -28.93 -1.82 -23.87
N ASN A 459 -29.45 -0.81 -24.59
CA ASN A 459 -30.79 -0.21 -24.48
C ASN A 459 -31.17 0.48 -23.16
N ARG A 460 -31.11 1.82 -23.12
CA ARG A 460 -32.28 2.72 -22.95
C ARG A 460 -31.84 4.16 -22.65
N ASN A 461 -32.48 5.10 -23.33
CA ASN A 461 -32.43 6.54 -23.09
C ASN A 461 -32.74 6.88 -21.63
N VAL A 462 -31.72 7.16 -20.82
CA VAL A 462 -31.87 7.87 -19.53
C VAL A 462 -30.66 8.80 -19.37
N SER A 463 -30.95 10.04 -19.03
CA SER A 463 -30.04 11.18 -18.89
C SER A 463 -28.82 10.90 -17.99
N PRO A 464 -27.65 11.52 -18.24
CA PRO A 464 -26.43 11.23 -17.52
C PRO A 464 -26.41 11.96 -16.17
N SER A 465 -26.56 11.23 -15.07
CA SER A 465 -26.23 11.75 -13.74
C SER A 465 -25.77 10.62 -12.83
N ALA A 466 -24.61 10.82 -12.19
CA ALA A 466 -23.88 9.96 -11.26
C ALA A 466 -23.11 8.75 -11.87
N ASN A 467 -21.84 8.63 -11.48
CA ASN A 467 -20.81 7.68 -11.94
C ASN A 467 -21.15 6.19 -11.65
N HIS A 468 -22.22 5.64 -12.23
CA HIS A 468 -22.59 4.22 -12.05
C HIS A 468 -21.64 3.21 -12.72
N ASN A 469 -20.55 3.68 -13.33
CA ASN A 469 -19.60 2.82 -14.05
C ASN A 469 -18.39 2.41 -13.22
N GLU A 470 -18.29 2.72 -11.92
CA GLU A 470 -17.10 2.41 -11.13
C GLU A 470 -17.44 1.50 -9.94
N GLN A 471 -16.68 0.41 -9.76
CA GLN A 471 -16.83 -0.56 -8.68
C GLN A 471 -15.49 -0.73 -7.98
N TRP A 472 -15.50 -0.64 -6.65
CA TRP A 472 -14.33 -0.97 -5.84
C TRP A 472 -14.28 -2.47 -5.54
N TYR A 473 -13.06 -3.01 -5.50
CA TYR A 473 -12.79 -4.39 -5.15
C TYR A 473 -11.72 -4.45 -4.07
N LEU A 474 -11.92 -5.31 -3.07
CA LEU A 474 -10.89 -5.77 -2.17
C LEU A 474 -10.21 -6.99 -2.80
N VAL A 475 -8.88 -6.99 -2.84
CA VAL A 475 -8.03 -8.13 -3.14
C VAL A 475 -7.18 -8.41 -1.91
N ARG A 476 -7.43 -9.55 -1.26
CA ARG A 476 -6.74 -9.95 -0.03
C ARG A 476 -6.02 -11.29 -0.23
N PHE A 477 -4.72 -11.30 0.08
CA PHE A 477 -3.92 -12.51 0.13
C PHE A 477 -3.88 -13.09 1.54
N THR A 478 -3.98 -14.41 1.65
CA THR A 478 -3.82 -15.11 2.93
C THR A 478 -2.32 -15.17 3.25
N THR A 479 -1.88 -14.37 4.23
CA THR A 479 -0.47 -14.27 4.65
C THR A 479 -0.06 -15.33 5.67
N SER A 480 -1.00 -16.12 6.18
CA SER A 480 -0.77 -17.14 7.19
C SER A 480 0.06 -18.30 6.62
N ALA A 481 1.18 -18.63 7.28
CA ALA A 481 2.01 -19.82 6.98
C ALA A 481 1.21 -21.14 6.99
N THR A 482 0.03 -21.13 7.59
CA THR A 482 -0.97 -22.19 7.52
C THR A 482 -2.11 -21.75 6.60
N ILE A 483 -1.94 -21.91 5.29
CA ILE A 483 -3.10 -22.05 4.40
C ILE A 483 -3.82 -23.31 4.87
N SER A 484 -4.83 -23.16 5.72
CA SER A 484 -5.70 -24.28 6.06
C SER A 484 -6.31 -24.78 4.76
N GLN A 485 -6.60 -26.09 4.67
CA GLN A 485 -7.25 -26.63 3.48
C GLN A 485 -8.56 -25.89 3.15
N ASP A 486 -9.18 -25.17 4.08
CA ASP A 486 -10.48 -24.52 3.85
C ASP A 486 -10.39 -23.03 3.45
N SER A 487 -9.23 -22.38 3.58
CA SER A 487 -9.09 -20.97 3.23
C SER A 487 -8.65 -20.78 1.77
N PRO A 488 -9.34 -19.95 0.97
CA PRO A 488 -8.85 -19.62 -0.37
C PRO A 488 -7.55 -18.81 -0.24
N PRO A 489 -6.55 -19.03 -1.12
CA PRO A 489 -5.26 -18.32 -1.07
C PRO A 489 -5.37 -16.83 -1.45
N CYS A 490 -6.47 -16.45 -2.08
CA CYS A 490 -6.80 -15.07 -2.44
C CYS A 490 -8.31 -14.89 -2.34
N ILE A 491 -8.75 -13.78 -1.77
CA ILE A 491 -10.15 -13.34 -1.72
C ILE A 491 -10.26 -12.10 -2.59
N VAL A 492 -11.25 -12.10 -3.48
CA VAL A 492 -11.62 -10.94 -4.30
C VAL A 492 -13.10 -10.68 -4.09
N GLU A 493 -13.46 -9.51 -3.57
CA GLU A 493 -14.86 -9.16 -3.33
C GLU A 493 -15.14 -7.70 -3.70
N PRO A 494 -16.34 -7.39 -4.20
CA PRO A 494 -16.76 -6.01 -4.42
C PRO A 494 -17.00 -5.32 -3.07
N VAL A 495 -16.55 -4.08 -2.94
CA VAL A 495 -16.70 -3.23 -1.75
C VAL A 495 -17.16 -1.82 -2.17
N THR A 496 -17.60 -1.00 -1.21
CA THR A 496 -17.89 0.42 -1.45
C THR A 496 -16.69 1.31 -1.11
N PHE A 497 -16.72 2.57 -1.55
CA PHE A 497 -15.66 3.52 -1.18
C PHE A 497 -15.68 3.84 0.32
N GLU A 498 -16.87 3.88 0.93
CA GLU A 498 -17.02 4.10 2.38
C GLU A 498 -16.36 2.98 3.19
N GLU A 499 -16.44 1.74 2.72
CA GLU A 499 -15.74 0.59 3.33
C GLU A 499 -14.21 0.73 3.19
N VAL A 500 -13.73 1.20 2.03
CA VAL A 500 -12.30 1.47 1.79
C VAL A 500 -11.79 2.60 2.71
N ASP A 501 -12.53 3.70 2.83
CA ASP A 501 -12.18 4.85 3.69
C ASP A 501 -12.15 4.43 5.17
N LEU A 502 -13.15 3.64 5.60
CA LEU A 502 -13.24 3.13 6.96
C LEU A 502 -12.07 2.20 7.30
N GLU A 503 -11.77 1.24 6.42
CA GLU A 503 -10.64 0.32 6.62
C GLU A 503 -9.32 1.09 6.56
N PHE A 504 -9.16 2.04 5.65
CA PHE A 504 -7.98 2.89 5.59
C PHE A 504 -7.78 3.66 6.91
N GLU A 505 -8.81 4.24 7.52
CA GLU A 505 -8.64 4.92 8.82
C GLU A 505 -8.27 3.92 9.95
N LYS A 506 -8.93 2.75 10.00
CA LYS A 506 -8.88 1.84 11.16
C LYS A 506 -7.81 0.77 11.10
N HIS A 507 -7.40 0.31 9.93
CA HIS A 507 -6.52 -0.84 9.78
C HIS A 507 -5.14 -0.57 10.34
N ILE A 508 -4.72 -1.31 11.36
CA ILE A 508 -3.40 -1.19 11.95
C ILE A 508 -2.38 -1.77 10.97
N SER A 509 -1.61 -0.92 10.30
CA SER A 509 -0.58 -1.31 9.34
C SER A 509 0.81 -0.95 9.83
N TYR A 510 1.73 -1.90 9.69
CA TYR A 510 3.18 -1.69 9.89
C TYR A 510 3.87 -1.24 8.60
N HIS A 511 3.20 -1.43 7.47
CA HIS A 511 3.69 -1.06 6.15
C HIS A 511 3.38 0.40 5.84
N ASN A 512 4.10 0.96 4.87
CA ASN A 512 3.65 2.21 4.30
C ASN A 512 2.40 1.93 3.46
N ARG A 513 1.41 2.82 3.56
CA ARG A 513 0.21 2.78 2.75
C ARG A 513 0.48 3.52 1.45
N LEU A 514 0.22 2.88 0.32
CA LEU A 514 0.39 3.48 -1.00
C LEU A 514 -0.95 3.89 -1.59
N LEU A 515 -1.05 5.15 -2.00
CA LEU A 515 -2.20 5.67 -2.75
C LEU A 515 -1.78 5.90 -4.20
N ILE A 516 -2.58 5.39 -5.14
CA ILE A 516 -2.34 5.54 -6.57
C ILE A 516 -3.49 6.33 -7.17
N TYR A 517 -3.18 7.53 -7.63
CA TYR A 517 -4.09 8.42 -8.34
C TYR A 517 -3.78 8.44 -9.84
N VAL A 518 -4.78 8.61 -10.67
CA VAL A 518 -4.65 8.66 -12.14
C VAL A 518 -5.30 9.93 -12.69
N ASP A 519 -4.74 10.47 -13.77
CA ASP A 519 -5.34 11.58 -14.50
C ASP A 519 -6.75 11.23 -15.02
N ASP A 520 -7.70 12.14 -14.82
CA ASP A 520 -9.09 11.98 -15.28
C ASP A 520 -9.16 11.94 -16.81
N ASP A 521 -8.27 12.68 -17.48
CA ASP A 521 -8.23 12.83 -18.95
C ASP A 521 -7.48 11.69 -19.65
N CYS A 522 -7.03 10.67 -18.90
CA CYS A 522 -6.46 9.47 -19.52
C CYS A 522 -7.57 8.68 -20.22
N GLU A 523 -7.74 8.95 -21.52
CA GLU A 523 -8.58 8.15 -22.40
C GLU A 523 -8.18 6.67 -22.29
N ALA A 524 -9.19 5.78 -22.41
CA ALA A 524 -8.96 4.36 -22.53
C ALA A 524 -8.24 4.09 -23.87
N SER A 525 -6.92 4.22 -23.87
CA SER A 525 -6.09 3.84 -25.00
C SER A 525 -6.34 2.38 -25.34
N THR A 526 -6.42 2.04 -26.63
CA THR A 526 -6.46 0.65 -27.07
C THR A 526 -5.29 -0.11 -26.43
N ARG A 527 -5.60 -1.27 -25.86
CA ARG A 527 -4.62 -2.10 -25.16
C ARG A 527 -3.50 -2.49 -26.13
N THR A 528 -2.26 -2.20 -25.77
CA THR A 528 -1.09 -2.46 -26.62
C THR A 528 -0.94 -3.95 -26.87
N VAL A 529 -0.49 -4.30 -28.08
CA VAL A 529 -0.24 -5.68 -28.46
C VAL A 529 1.04 -6.16 -27.77
N ILE A 530 0.89 -7.05 -26.77
CA ILE A 530 2.01 -7.78 -26.16
C ILE A 530 2.70 -8.65 -27.24
N PRO A 531 4.05 -8.75 -27.25
CA PRO A 531 4.78 -9.56 -28.23
C PRO A 531 4.28 -11.01 -28.32
N THR A 532 4.23 -11.55 -29.53
CA THR A 532 3.77 -12.92 -29.80
C THR A 532 4.57 -13.97 -29.03
N SER A 533 5.89 -13.76 -28.89
CA SER A 533 6.75 -14.66 -28.11
C SER A 533 6.34 -14.74 -26.64
N VAL A 534 5.90 -13.63 -26.02
CA VAL A 534 5.38 -13.61 -24.64
C VAL A 534 4.01 -14.28 -24.55
N LYS A 535 3.14 -14.06 -25.54
CA LYS A 535 1.84 -14.75 -25.60
C LYS A 535 1.99 -16.26 -25.72
N ASN A 536 2.89 -16.72 -26.59
CA ASN A 536 3.19 -18.14 -26.76
C ASN A 536 3.75 -18.74 -25.46
N PHE A 537 4.64 -18.02 -24.77
CA PHE A 537 5.17 -18.44 -23.47
C PHE A 537 4.06 -18.67 -22.42
N ILE A 538 3.10 -17.76 -22.31
CA ILE A 538 1.97 -17.91 -21.36
C ILE A 538 0.98 -18.99 -21.84
N ALA A 539 0.79 -19.16 -23.15
CA ALA A 539 -0.02 -20.25 -23.68
C ALA A 539 0.57 -21.63 -23.36
N GLU A 540 1.90 -21.80 -23.46
CA GLU A 540 2.60 -23.02 -23.06
C GLU A 540 2.44 -23.29 -21.55
N ASP A 541 2.52 -22.26 -20.68
CA ASP A 541 2.25 -22.40 -19.24
C ASP A 541 0.81 -22.83 -18.94
N ASN A 542 -0.16 -22.31 -19.71
CA ASN A 542 -1.56 -22.69 -19.58
C ASN A 542 -1.78 -24.16 -19.96
N GLU A 543 -1.16 -24.64 -21.05
CA GLU A 543 -1.22 -26.06 -21.44
C GLU A 543 -0.65 -26.96 -20.32
N TYR A 544 0.50 -26.59 -19.75
CA TYR A 544 1.09 -27.31 -18.63
C TYR A 544 0.19 -27.29 -17.38
N PHE A 545 -0.47 -26.17 -17.08
CA PHE A 545 -1.39 -26.08 -15.95
C PHE A 545 -2.68 -26.89 -16.18
N ASP A 546 -3.17 -26.95 -17.41
CA ASP A 546 -4.33 -27.76 -17.77
C ASP A 546 -4.02 -29.26 -17.64
N ASP A 547 -2.80 -29.68 -18.02
CA ASP A 547 -2.30 -31.04 -17.77
C ASP A 547 -2.16 -31.35 -16.26
N GLU A 548 -1.75 -30.36 -15.45
CA GLU A 548 -1.69 -30.43 -13.98
C GLU A 548 -3.10 -30.56 -13.36
N LEU A 549 -4.09 -29.82 -13.88
CA LEU A 549 -5.50 -29.90 -13.47
C LEU A 549 -6.16 -31.23 -13.85
N ALA A 550 -5.79 -31.79 -15.01
CA ALA A 550 -6.26 -33.09 -15.47
C ALA A 550 -5.61 -34.27 -14.72
N GLY A 551 -4.56 -34.00 -13.92
CA GLY A 551 -3.79 -35.04 -13.21
C GLY A 551 -2.91 -35.86 -14.14
N ILE A 552 -2.66 -35.39 -15.37
CA ILE A 552 -1.76 -36.04 -16.34
C ILE A 552 -0.32 -35.89 -15.85
N ILE A 553 0.01 -34.70 -15.36
CA ILE A 553 1.31 -34.41 -14.74
C ILE A 553 1.15 -34.62 -13.24
N HIS A 554 1.70 -35.72 -12.75
CA HIS A 554 1.90 -35.90 -11.32
C HIS A 554 3.10 -35.03 -10.94
N SER A 555 2.84 -33.91 -10.24
CA SER A 555 3.90 -33.20 -9.52
C SER A 555 4.69 -34.27 -8.76
N PRO A 556 6.02 -34.39 -8.95
CA PRO A 556 6.79 -35.23 -8.06
C PRO A 556 6.49 -34.73 -6.65
N THR A 557 6.04 -35.63 -5.79
CA THR A 557 6.05 -35.40 -4.36
C THR A 557 7.43 -34.87 -4.03
N VAL A 558 7.51 -33.63 -3.54
CA VAL A 558 8.75 -33.07 -2.97
C VAL A 558 9.15 -34.03 -1.85
N SER A 559 10.02 -34.96 -2.21
CA SER A 559 10.56 -35.94 -1.31
C SER A 559 11.58 -35.17 -0.49
N THR A 560 11.22 -34.80 0.73
CA THR A 560 12.15 -34.39 1.80
C THR A 560 13.03 -35.57 2.22
N ARG A 561 13.59 -36.33 1.27
CA ARG A 561 14.44 -37.50 1.54
C ARG A 561 15.90 -37.06 1.64
N SER A 562 16.17 -36.35 2.72
CA SER A 562 17.46 -36.39 3.39
C SER A 562 17.60 -37.76 4.06
N SER A 563 18.17 -38.75 3.39
CA SER A 563 18.81 -39.89 4.08
C SER A 563 19.84 -40.56 3.18
N ARG A 564 21.10 -40.31 3.51
CA ARG A 564 22.25 -41.12 3.12
C ARG A 564 22.04 -42.60 3.51
N SER A 565 22.47 -43.46 2.60
CA SER A 565 23.10 -44.78 2.82
C SER A 565 23.07 -45.39 4.23
N SER A 566 22.38 -46.52 4.37
CA SER A 566 22.94 -47.76 4.94
C SER A 566 21.88 -48.87 4.89
N ASP A 567 22.34 -50.06 4.53
CA ASP A 567 21.63 -51.33 4.54
C ASP A 567 20.91 -51.64 5.88
N VAL A 568 19.98 -52.60 5.79
CA VAL A 568 19.52 -53.54 6.86
C VAL A 568 18.22 -53.18 7.62
N SER A 569 17.14 -53.85 7.17
CA SER A 569 15.99 -54.47 7.86
C SER A 569 15.16 -53.76 8.95
N GLU A 570 13.84 -53.88 8.78
CA GLU A 570 12.76 -54.14 9.78
C GLU A 570 12.93 -53.57 11.19
N TYR A 571 12.05 -52.66 11.61
CA TYR A 571 11.07 -52.87 12.70
C TYR A 571 10.23 -51.60 12.98
N ASP A 572 8.99 -51.84 13.42
CA ASP A 572 7.85 -50.95 13.61
C ASP A 572 7.97 -49.87 14.71
N LEU A 573 7.24 -48.78 14.45
CA LEU A 573 6.52 -47.81 15.30
C LEU A 573 6.63 -47.94 16.83
N GLU A 574 7.14 -46.91 17.50
CA GLU A 574 6.35 -45.90 18.25
C GLU A 574 7.29 -44.92 18.98
N ASP A 575 6.79 -43.70 19.17
CA ASP A 575 7.19 -42.73 20.20
C ASP A 575 8.38 -41.76 19.97
N GLN A 576 8.01 -40.48 20.04
CA GLN A 576 8.74 -39.33 20.59
C GLN A 576 9.98 -38.78 19.87
N GLY A 577 9.96 -37.46 19.68
CA GLY A 577 11.19 -36.65 19.72
C GLY A 577 11.42 -35.79 18.49
N GLY A 578 11.38 -34.48 18.68
CA GLY A 578 11.55 -33.48 17.63
C GLY A 578 12.85 -33.58 16.86
N LEU A 579 12.78 -33.21 15.58
CA LEU A 579 13.93 -33.06 14.70
C LEU A 579 13.95 -31.63 14.15
N GLN A 580 14.94 -30.88 14.65
CA GLN A 580 15.44 -29.63 14.08
C GLN A 580 15.68 -29.78 12.58
N LEU A 581 14.97 -28.99 11.77
CA LEU A 581 15.27 -28.86 10.34
C LEU A 581 16.42 -27.86 10.14
N THR A 582 17.52 -28.38 9.62
CA THR A 582 18.68 -27.61 9.16
C THR A 582 18.38 -27.05 7.77
N VAL A 583 18.32 -25.73 7.62
CA VAL A 583 18.07 -25.05 6.33
C VAL A 583 19.33 -25.12 5.44
N PRO A 584 19.22 -25.53 4.17
CA PRO A 584 20.33 -25.47 3.22
C PRO A 584 20.74 -24.02 2.92
N HIS A 585 22.04 -23.78 2.89
CA HIS A 585 22.67 -22.50 2.54
C HIS A 585 22.20 -21.98 1.17
N ILE A 586 21.51 -20.83 1.14
CA ILE A 586 21.53 -19.95 -0.03
C ILE A 586 22.90 -19.27 -0.01
N ASN A 587 23.66 -19.44 -1.10
CA ASN A 587 24.99 -18.88 -1.22
C ASN A 587 24.90 -17.36 -1.49
N THR A 588 24.73 -16.57 -0.43
CA THR A 588 25.03 -15.14 -0.45
C THR A 588 26.49 -14.98 -0.02
N ASP A 589 27.42 -15.31 -0.92
CA ASP A 589 28.83 -14.94 -0.78
C ASP A 589 28.95 -13.40 -0.91
N VAL A 590 28.64 -12.70 0.17
CA VAL A 590 29.05 -11.32 0.42
C VAL A 590 29.81 -11.33 1.74
N GLN A 591 31.13 -11.45 1.64
CA GLN A 591 32.04 -11.20 2.76
C GLN A 591 31.91 -9.74 3.20
N CYS A 592 31.14 -9.48 4.26
CA CYS A 592 31.17 -8.19 4.94
C CYS A 592 31.50 -8.39 6.42
N HIS A 593 32.63 -7.79 6.78
CA HIS A 593 33.30 -7.85 8.06
C HIS A 593 32.40 -7.47 9.26
N ARG A 594 32.59 -8.22 10.35
CA ARG A 594 32.19 -7.83 11.71
C ARG A 594 32.78 -6.46 12.06
N SER A 595 31.94 -5.44 12.27
CA SER A 595 32.30 -4.28 13.09
C SER A 595 31.25 -4.02 14.17
N ARG A 596 31.77 -3.88 15.38
CA ARG A 596 31.13 -3.59 16.66
C ARG A 596 30.25 -2.33 16.64
N ASN A 597 29.18 -2.40 17.45
CA ASN A 597 28.60 -1.35 18.28
C ASN A 597 29.20 0.07 18.18
N SER A 598 28.35 1.02 17.83
CA SER A 598 28.36 2.42 18.32
C SER A 598 26.95 2.98 18.09
N ALA A 599 26.09 3.02 19.10
CA ALA A 599 25.93 4.18 19.98
C ALA A 599 25.40 5.42 19.24
N CYS A 600 24.11 5.71 19.42
CA CYS A 600 23.60 7.07 19.56
C CYS A 600 22.59 7.01 20.70
N GLU A 601 23.14 7.15 21.91
CA GLU A 601 22.44 7.51 23.13
C GLU A 601 21.72 8.86 22.92
N PHE A 602 20.50 8.96 23.44
CA PHE A 602 19.84 10.24 23.70
C PHE A 602 20.70 11.10 24.65
N PRO A 603 20.51 12.42 24.63
CA PRO A 603 20.32 13.09 25.91
C PRO A 603 19.03 13.88 25.96
N GLU A 604 18.43 13.75 27.13
CA GLU A 604 17.37 14.56 27.72
C GLU A 604 17.58 16.07 27.57
N SER A 605 16.48 16.78 27.86
CA SER A 605 16.37 18.19 28.25
C SER A 605 16.23 19.23 27.13
N MET A 606 15.00 19.65 26.89
CA MET A 606 14.63 21.06 27.05
C MET A 606 13.14 21.16 27.38
N HIS A 607 12.87 21.35 28.68
CA HIS A 607 11.66 22.02 29.14
C HIS A 607 11.52 23.36 28.42
N VAL A 608 10.36 23.61 27.83
CA VAL A 608 9.80 24.95 27.73
C VAL A 608 8.35 24.85 28.21
N GLU A 609 8.18 25.01 29.52
CA GLU A 609 6.96 25.62 30.03
C GLU A 609 6.99 27.09 29.61
N HIS A 610 5.89 27.60 29.05
CA HIS A 610 5.21 28.82 29.49
C HIS A 610 4.13 29.24 28.48
N SER A 611 2.89 29.15 28.95
CA SER A 611 1.93 30.27 28.98
C SER A 611 1.49 30.88 27.64
N GLY A 612 0.27 30.51 27.22
CA GLY A 612 -0.49 31.15 26.14
C GLY A 612 -1.59 30.24 25.62
#